data_AF-A0A5M3W1S2-F1
#
_entry.id   AF-A0A5M3W1S2-F1
#
_cell.length_a   1.000
_cell.length_b   1.000
_cell.length_c   1.000
_cell.angle_alpha   90.00
_cell.angle_beta   90.00
_cell.angle_gamma   90.00
#
_symmetry.space_group_name_H-M   'P 1'
#
loop_
_entity.id
_entity.type
_entity.pdbx_description
1 polymer ?
#
loop_
_entity_poly.entity_id
_entity_poly.type
_entity_poly.pdbx_seq_one_letter_code
_entity_poly.pdbx_strand_id
1 'polypeptide(L)'
;MAVGNTLSPRKIPWTGTEPVADGLKINWVSGVEPCNSLDRVDVKYSDTEVTVTLWEGTTDKDAICIEIAIEKATIVKLTEPVGDRKIVDGAK
;
A
#
# COMPACT_ATOMS: atom_id res chain seq x y z
N MET A 1 16.41 8.72 1.50
CA MET A 1 16.02 7.46 0.83
C MET A 1 14.99 7.86 -0.20
N ALA A 2 15.25 7.64 -1.49
CA ALA A 2 14.26 7.94 -2.52
C ALA A 2 13.05 7.03 -2.28
N VAL A 3 11.88 7.59 -2.02
CA VAL A 3 10.68 6.82 -1.71
C VAL A 3 9.84 6.75 -2.98
N GLY A 4 9.73 5.55 -3.56
CA GLY A 4 8.92 5.29 -4.75
C GLY A 4 9.66 5.48 -6.09
N ASN A 5 9.34 4.62 -7.07
CA ASN A 5 9.89 4.64 -8.43
C ASN A 5 8.79 4.79 -9.51
N THR A 6 7.57 5.11 -9.11
CA THR A 6 6.46 5.33 -10.06
C THR A 6 6.29 6.81 -10.40
N LEU A 7 5.70 7.06 -11.56
CA LEU A 7 5.27 8.38 -12.01
C LEU A 7 3.89 8.69 -11.44
N SER A 8 3.72 9.91 -10.95
CA SER A 8 2.47 10.44 -10.40
C SER A 8 1.82 9.52 -9.34
N PRO A 9 2.54 9.15 -8.26
CA PRO A 9 2.01 8.25 -7.24
C PRO A 9 0.79 8.87 -6.55
N ARG A 10 -0.27 8.08 -6.41
CA ARG A 10 -1.49 8.43 -5.69
C ARG A 10 -1.74 7.45 -4.56
N LYS A 11 -2.44 7.92 -3.52
CA LYS A 11 -2.93 7.03 -2.46
C LYS A 11 -3.98 6.08 -3.04
N ILE A 12 -3.97 4.85 -2.56
CA ILE A 12 -5.03 3.88 -2.85
C ILE A 12 -5.57 3.30 -1.53
N PRO A 13 -6.89 3.32 -1.30
CA PRO A 13 -7.49 2.65 -0.16
C PRO A 13 -7.27 1.14 -0.24
N TRP A 14 -6.92 0.55 0.89
CA TRP A 14 -6.87 -0.90 0.99
C TRP A 14 -8.25 -1.47 1.35
N THR A 15 -8.44 -2.73 1.01
CA THR A 15 -9.68 -3.48 1.23
C THR A 15 -9.59 -4.38 2.46
N GLY A 16 -8.38 -4.76 2.88
CA GLY A 16 -8.20 -5.55 4.09
C GLY A 16 -6.76 -5.53 4.61
N THR A 17 -6.62 -5.93 5.87
CA THR A 17 -5.34 -6.08 6.56
C THR A 17 -5.40 -7.28 7.49
N GLU A 18 -4.33 -8.07 7.55
CA GLU A 18 -4.18 -9.19 8.49
C GLU A 18 -2.78 -9.20 9.12
N PRO A 19 -2.66 -9.44 10.45
CA PRO A 19 -1.38 -9.64 11.09
C PRO A 19 -0.65 -10.88 10.55
N VAL A 20 0.65 -10.75 10.31
CA VAL A 20 1.57 -11.84 9.97
C VAL A 20 2.80 -11.78 10.89
N ALA A 21 3.65 -12.81 10.87
CA ALA A 21 4.75 -12.98 11.84
C ALA A 21 5.56 -11.69 12.12
N ASP A 22 6.01 -11.01 11.06
CA ASP A 22 6.87 -9.81 11.17
C ASP A 22 6.19 -8.51 10.68
N GLY A 23 4.86 -8.47 10.62
CA GLY A 23 4.17 -7.26 10.16
C GLY A 23 2.70 -7.44 9.78
N LEU A 24 2.28 -6.74 8.72
CA LEU A 24 0.92 -6.75 8.22
C LEU A 24 0.90 -7.16 6.75
N LYS A 25 0.01 -8.08 6.38
CA LYS A 25 -0.35 -8.23 4.98
C LYS A 25 -1.51 -7.29 4.67
N ILE A 26 -1.33 -6.46 3.65
CA ILE A 26 -2.33 -5.48 3.20
C ILE A 26 -2.83 -5.92 1.83
N ASN A 27 -4.16 -5.99 1.68
CA ASN A 27 -4.83 -6.32 0.41
C ASN A 27 -5.53 -5.09 -0.15
N TRP A 28 -5.50 -4.91 -1.47
CA TRP A 28 -6.23 -3.84 -2.16
C TRP A 28 -6.62 -4.26 -3.56
N VAL A 29 -7.55 -3.51 -4.18
CA VAL A 29 -7.98 -3.74 -5.56
C VAL A 29 -7.50 -2.57 -6.41
N SER A 30 -6.86 -2.87 -7.54
CA SER A 30 -6.30 -1.86 -8.45
C SER A 30 -6.14 -2.41 -9.88
N GLY A 31 -5.71 -1.58 -10.82
CA GLY A 31 -5.43 -1.96 -12.21
C GLY A 31 -4.15 -2.79 -12.37
N VAL A 32 -3.86 -3.24 -13.59
CA VAL A 32 -2.67 -4.06 -13.88
C VAL A 32 -1.38 -3.23 -13.98
N GLU A 33 -0.23 -3.89 -13.76
CA GLU A 33 1.09 -3.31 -14.06
C GLU A 33 1.35 -3.27 -15.58
N PRO A 34 2.18 -2.33 -16.07
CA PRO A 34 2.92 -1.31 -15.32
C PRO A 34 2.09 -0.06 -14.97
N CYS A 35 0.83 0.04 -15.43
CA CYS A 35 0.02 1.25 -15.27
C CYS A 35 -0.37 1.55 -13.81
N ASN A 36 -0.52 0.53 -12.97
CA ASN A 36 -0.77 0.67 -11.54
C ASN A 36 0.18 -0.26 -10.76
N SER A 37 1.41 0.16 -10.54
CA SER A 37 2.39 -0.55 -9.71
C SER A 37 2.42 0.03 -8.30
N LEU A 38 2.68 -0.83 -7.30
CA LEU A 38 2.91 -0.37 -5.93
C LEU A 38 4.19 0.47 -5.89
N ASP A 39 4.05 1.72 -5.45
CA ASP A 39 5.14 2.69 -5.36
C ASP A 39 5.88 2.59 -4.03
N ARG A 40 5.12 2.71 -2.94
CA ARG A 40 5.61 2.64 -1.57
C ARG A 40 4.48 2.36 -0.60
N VAL A 41 4.87 2.00 0.61
CA VAL A 41 3.98 1.91 1.76
C VAL A 41 4.51 2.82 2.85
N ASP A 42 3.72 3.80 3.28
CA ASP A 42 4.04 4.63 4.43
C ASP A 42 3.38 4.06 5.68
N VAL A 43 4.16 3.88 6.74
CA VAL A 43 3.66 3.48 8.06
C VAL A 43 3.92 4.61 9.05
N LYS A 44 2.85 5.08 9.70
CA LYS A 44 2.93 6.06 10.79
C LYS A 44 2.44 5.42 12.07
N TYR A 45 3.23 5.59 13.12
CA TYR A 45 2.94 5.10 14.45
C TYR A 45 2.48 6.26 15.33
N SER A 46 1.43 6.02 16.10
CA SER A 46 1.02 6.87 17.23
C SER A 46 0.76 5.99 18.45
N ASP A 47 0.38 6.62 19.57
CA ASP A 47 0.04 5.92 20.81
C ASP A 47 -1.22 5.05 20.66
N THR A 48 -2.13 5.42 19.74
CA THR A 48 -3.43 4.75 19.58
C THR A 48 -3.59 4.05 18.23
N GLU A 49 -2.78 4.40 17.23
CA GLU A 49 -2.99 3.95 15.86
C GLU A 49 -1.69 3.56 15.15
N VAL A 50 -1.81 2.62 14.22
CA VAL A 50 -0.82 2.32 13.19
C VAL A 50 -1.48 2.63 11.84
N THR A 51 -1.12 3.75 11.24
CA THR A 51 -1.68 4.16 9.94
C THR A 51 -0.81 3.63 8.81
N VAL A 52 -1.39 2.78 7.96
CA VAL A 52 -0.74 2.23 6.77
C VAL A 52 -1.34 2.88 5.53
N THR A 53 -0.50 3.51 4.71
CA THR A 53 -0.91 4.18 3.47
C THR A 53 -0.22 3.51 2.28
N LEU A 54 -1.02 2.97 1.36
CA LEU A 54 -0.52 2.47 0.08
C LEU A 54 -0.45 3.61 -0.95
N TRP A 55 0.62 3.61 -1.73
CA TRP A 55 0.77 4.49 -2.88
C TRP A 55 1.03 3.67 -4.13
N GLU A 56 0.40 4.04 -5.23
CA GLU A 56 0.60 3.41 -6.53
C GLU A 56 0.68 4.44 -7.66
N GLY A 57 1.36 4.08 -8.73
CA GLY A 57 1.51 4.91 -9.92
C GLY A 57 1.98 4.06 -11.11
N THR A 58 2.25 4.71 -12.24
CA THR A 58 2.77 4.00 -13.41
C THR A 58 4.30 3.89 -13.37
N THR A 59 4.85 2.74 -13.75
CA THR A 59 6.31 2.61 -13.99
C THR A 59 6.71 2.91 -15.43
N ASP A 60 5.74 3.04 -16.34
CA ASP A 60 5.97 3.34 -17.75
C ASP A 60 4.90 4.33 -18.26
N LYS A 61 5.34 5.51 -18.69
CA LYS A 61 4.45 6.57 -19.18
C LYS A 61 3.79 6.24 -20.52
N ASP A 62 4.36 5.31 -21.28
CA ASP A 62 3.90 4.95 -22.62
C ASP A 62 3.11 3.62 -22.62
N ALA A 63 2.92 3.01 -21.45
CA ALA A 63 2.19 1.77 -21.31
C ALA A 63 0.70 1.92 -21.64
N ILE A 64 0.16 0.93 -22.36
CA ILE A 64 -1.27 0.79 -22.65
C ILE A 64 -1.74 -0.47 -21.95
N CYS A 65 -2.54 -0.32 -20.89
CA CYS A 65 -3.08 -1.43 -20.11
C CYS A 65 -4.57 -1.64 -20.40
N ILE A 66 -5.02 -2.89 -20.28
CA ILE A 66 -6.45 -3.19 -20.22
C ILE A 66 -7.02 -2.73 -18.87
N GLU A 67 -8.22 -2.18 -18.89
CA GLU A 67 -8.93 -1.76 -17.68
C GLU A 67 -9.58 -2.98 -17.00
N ILE A 68 -8.82 -3.62 -16.10
CA ILE A 68 -9.28 -4.73 -15.26
C ILE A 68 -8.85 -4.47 -13.82
N ALA A 69 -9.76 -4.72 -12.88
CA ALA A 69 -9.46 -4.72 -11.46
C ALA A 69 -8.91 -6.08 -11.00
N ILE A 70 -7.76 -6.06 -10.35
CA ILE A 70 -7.13 -7.24 -9.75
C ILE A 70 -6.96 -7.03 -8.25
N GLU A 71 -7.13 -8.11 -7.48
CA GLU A 71 -6.75 -8.13 -6.07
C GLU A 71 -5.23 -8.27 -5.95
N LYS A 72 -4.62 -7.41 -5.15
CA LYS A 72 -3.19 -7.36 -4.87
C LYS A 72 -2.94 -7.48 -3.38
N ALA A 73 -1.75 -7.96 -3.03
CA ALA A 73 -1.31 -8.04 -1.65
C ALA A 73 0.16 -7.68 -1.51
N THR A 74 0.54 -7.13 -0.36
CA THR A 74 1.93 -6.91 0.02
C THR A 74 2.11 -7.15 1.52
N ILE A 75 3.32 -7.57 1.92
CA ILE A 75 3.69 -7.71 3.33
C ILE A 75 4.51 -6.49 3.74
N VAL A 76 3.96 -5.74 4.68
CA VAL A 76 4.56 -4.55 5.28
C VAL A 76 5.22 -4.96 6.57
N LYS A 77 6.55 -4.93 6.60
CA LYS A 77 7.30 -5.12 7.85
C LYS A 77 7.08 -3.91 8.75
N LEU A 78 6.74 -4.17 10.00
CA LEU A 78 6.57 -3.11 11.00
C LEU A 78 7.85 -2.93 11.81
N THR A 79 8.20 -1.70 12.11
CA THR A 79 9.33 -1.37 13.00
C THR A 79 8.91 -1.32 14.48
N GLU A 80 7.60 -1.29 14.75
CA GLU A 80 7.02 -1.35 16.09
C GLU A 80 5.86 -2.35 16.15
N PRO A 81 5.63 -3.02 17.29
CA PRO A 81 4.54 -3.98 17.45
C PRO A 81 3.16 -3.29 17.47
N VAL A 82 2.13 -3.83 16.81
CA VAL A 82 0.79 -3.18 16.81
C VAL A 82 0.22 -3.02 18.22
N GLY A 83 0.27 -4.07 19.06
CA GLY A 83 -0.31 -4.03 20.42
C GLY A 83 -1.81 -3.79 20.39
N ASP A 84 -2.31 -2.94 21.30
CA ASP A 84 -3.72 -2.55 21.37
C ASP A 84 -4.11 -1.43 20.39
N ARG A 85 -3.18 -1.00 19.53
CA ARG A 85 -3.39 0.09 18.58
C ARG A 85 -4.32 -0.34 17.46
N LYS A 86 -5.13 0.60 16.98
CA LYS A 86 -5.97 0.39 15.80
C LYS A 86 -5.14 0.50 14.52
N ILE A 87 -5.33 -0.43 13.59
CA ILE A 87 -4.76 -0.33 12.24
C ILE A 87 -5.71 0.53 11.38
N VAL A 88 -5.18 1.58 10.76
CA VAL A 88 -5.97 2.59 10.03
C VAL A 88 -5.48 2.74 8.60
N ASP A 89 -6.44 2.93 7.67
CA ASP A 89 -6.17 3.21 6.27
C ASP A 89 -5.84 4.70 6.08
N GLY A 90 -4.61 5.03 5.74
CA GLY A 90 -4.18 6.42 5.55
C GLY A 90 -4.58 7.03 4.19
N ALA A 91 -5.27 6.28 3.35
CA ALA A 91 -5.90 6.76 2.12
C ALA A 91 -7.39 7.10 2.27
N LYS A 92 -7.99 6.84 3.45
CA LYS A 92 -9.36 7.21 3.80
C LYS A 92 -9.42 8.44 4.70
#